data_AF-A0A8S3WDZ1-F1
#
_entry.id   AF-A0A8S3WDZ1-F1
#
_cell.length_a   1.000
_cell.length_b   1.000
_cell.length_c   1.000
_cell.angle_alpha   90.00
_cell.angle_beta   90.00
_cell.angle_gamma   90.00
#
_symmetry.space_group_name_H-M   'P 1'
#
loop_
_entity.id
_entity.type
_entity.pdbx_description
1 polymer ?
#
loop_
_entity_poly.entity_id
_entity_poly.type
_entity_poly.pdbx_seq_one_letter_code
_entity_poly.pdbx_strand_id
1 'polypeptide(L)'
;MKGEKRRNYDSSRFKEAYMKVIKDNWSVYKASKEYGIPWSTLRRHIATHGGESFDLPKLGRPFTLDSDLESVQAGKDHQFNDAKRKAGPYWWWSFKERYGLSLRTPEKLAACRAVTANRQNIDDFYKKLLDVVIELDILQKPERIYNCDQTGVTFVVKPSQIVTQTGKKVI
;
A
#
# COMPACT_ATOMS: atom_id res chain seq x y z
N MET A 1 4.54 -28.32 4.64
CA MET A 1 6.00 -28.47 4.42
C MET A 1 6.71 -27.31 5.09
N LYS A 2 7.59 -27.57 6.07
CA LYS A 2 8.39 -26.53 6.74
C LYS A 2 9.30 -25.87 5.70
N GLY A 3 9.05 -24.59 5.38
CA GLY A 3 9.92 -23.81 4.50
C GLY A 3 11.30 -23.68 5.12
N GLU A 4 12.31 -24.27 4.49
CA GLU A 4 13.69 -24.12 4.92
C GLU A 4 14.11 -22.64 4.92
N LYS A 5 14.84 -22.27 5.98
CA LYS A 5 15.29 -20.92 6.28
C LYS A 5 15.99 -20.32 5.04
N ARG A 6 15.49 -19.19 4.56
CA ARG A 6 16.18 -18.36 3.55
C ARG A 6 17.62 -18.11 4.02
N ARG A 7 18.57 -18.14 3.08
CA ARG A 7 20.01 -17.95 3.30
C ARG A 7 20.25 -16.81 4.31
N ASN A 8 20.94 -17.11 5.42
CA ASN A 8 21.19 -16.17 6.52
C ASN A 8 22.62 -15.60 6.51
N TYR A 9 23.31 -15.62 5.37
CA TYR A 9 24.69 -15.12 5.25
C TYR A 9 24.73 -13.89 4.35
N ASP A 10 25.51 -12.91 4.79
CA ASP A 10 25.70 -11.63 4.11
C ASP A 10 26.53 -11.78 2.81
N SER A 11 26.25 -10.92 1.83
CA SER A 11 26.92 -10.91 0.51
C SER A 11 28.42 -10.62 0.65
N SER A 12 28.79 -9.69 1.54
CA SER A 12 30.17 -9.30 1.80
C SER A 12 30.95 -10.45 2.43
N ARG A 13 30.36 -11.11 3.43
CA ARG A 13 30.92 -12.29 4.09
C ARG A 13 31.16 -13.44 3.12
N PHE A 14 30.26 -13.62 2.16
CA PHE A 14 30.42 -14.64 1.12
C PHE A 14 31.60 -14.35 0.20
N LYS A 15 31.75 -13.10 -0.26
CA LYS A 15 32.89 -12.68 -1.09
C LYS A 15 34.22 -12.85 -0.36
N GLU A 16 34.27 -12.50 0.92
CA GLU A 16 35.47 -12.67 1.76
C GLU A 16 35.84 -14.15 1.91
N ALA A 17 34.87 -15.00 2.26
CA ALA A 17 35.08 -16.45 2.39
C ALA A 17 35.58 -17.08 1.08
N TYR A 18 35.01 -16.65 -0.06
CA TYR A 18 35.42 -17.11 -1.38
C TYR A 18 36.87 -16.73 -1.71
N MET A 19 37.24 -15.47 -1.45
CA MET A 19 38.59 -14.98 -1.68
C MET A 19 39.63 -15.70 -0.82
N LYS A 20 39.34 -16.00 0.45
CA LYS A 20 40.27 -16.75 1.31
C LYS A 20 40.50 -18.19 0.86
N VAL A 21 39.49 -18.83 0.26
CA VAL A 21 39.65 -20.18 -0.31
C VAL A 21 40.59 -20.16 -1.52
N ILE A 22 40.50 -19.14 -2.37
CA ILE A 22 41.30 -19.06 -3.61
C ILE A 22 42.69 -18.47 -3.38
N LYS A 23 42.80 -17.36 -2.64
CA LYS A 23 44.08 -16.65 -2.42
C LYS A 23 44.89 -17.23 -1.27
N ASP A 24 44.23 -17.54 -0.15
CA ASP A 24 44.90 -18.01 1.07
C ASP A 24 44.94 -19.55 1.16
N ASN A 25 44.54 -20.24 0.09
CA ASN A 25 44.50 -21.71 -0.03
C ASN A 25 43.73 -22.41 1.11
N TRP A 26 42.67 -21.77 1.62
CA TRP A 26 41.83 -22.39 2.66
C TRP A 26 40.99 -23.53 2.11
N SER A 27 40.78 -24.57 2.92
CA SER A 27 39.81 -25.60 2.57
C SER A 27 38.39 -25.02 2.61
N VAL A 28 37.54 -25.47 1.68
CA VAL A 28 36.12 -25.05 1.60
C VAL A 28 35.39 -25.32 2.92
N TYR A 29 35.78 -26.39 3.62
CA TYR A 29 35.23 -26.75 4.93
C TYR A 29 35.60 -25.73 6.01
N LYS A 30 36.87 -25.31 6.07
CA LYS A 30 37.33 -24.28 7.01
C LYS A 30 36.60 -22.96 6.79
N ALA A 31 36.50 -22.49 5.55
CA ALA A 31 35.78 -21.26 5.21
C ALA A 31 34.28 -21.35 5.53
N SER A 32 33.65 -22.50 5.29
CA SER A 32 32.24 -22.73 5.63
C SER A 32 31.98 -22.59 7.13
N LYS A 33 32.83 -23.20 7.96
CA LYS A 33 32.71 -23.18 9.42
C LYS A 33 32.94 -21.79 10.01
N GLU A 34 33.92 -21.06 9.48
CA GLU A 34 34.29 -19.72 9.98
C GLU A 34 33.23 -18.66 9.64
N TYR A 35 32.73 -18.67 8.41
CA TYR A 35 31.82 -17.63 7.92
C TYR A 35 30.34 -18.00 8.05
N GLY A 36 30.02 -19.20 8.55
CA GLY A 36 28.65 -19.67 8.72
C GLY A 36 27.88 -19.86 7.41
N ILE A 37 28.61 -20.03 6.29
CA ILE A 37 28.04 -20.23 4.95
C ILE A 37 27.99 -21.73 4.68
N PRO A 38 26.86 -22.29 4.17
CA PRO A 38 26.79 -23.71 3.84
C PRO A 38 27.88 -24.13 2.86
N TRP A 39 28.62 -25.19 3.23
CA TRP A 39 29.74 -25.73 2.46
C TRP A 39 29.38 -26.00 0.99
N SER A 40 28.19 -26.55 0.74
CA SER A 40 27.66 -26.82 -0.59
C SER A 40 27.52 -25.56 -1.46
N THR A 41 27.26 -24.41 -0.84
CA THR A 41 27.13 -23.12 -1.55
C THR A 41 28.50 -22.62 -1.99
N LEU A 42 29.49 -22.63 -1.09
CA LEU A 42 30.87 -22.24 -1.42
C LEU A 42 31.45 -23.17 -2.49
N ARG A 43 31.33 -24.49 -2.31
CA ARG A 43 31.81 -25.48 -3.28
C ARG A 43 31.18 -25.27 -4.66
N ARG A 44 29.86 -25.03 -4.72
CA ARG A 44 29.16 -24.75 -5.98
C ARG A 44 29.74 -23.52 -6.69
N HIS A 45 29.87 -22.39 -6.00
CA HIS A 45 30.37 -21.16 -6.63
C HIS A 45 31.83 -21.25 -7.04
N ILE A 46 32.67 -21.99 -6.30
CA ILE A 46 34.06 -22.26 -6.69
C ILE A 46 34.09 -23.09 -7.97
N ALA A 47 33.27 -24.13 -8.06
CA ALA A 47 33.16 -24.95 -9.27
C ALA A 47 32.61 -24.17 -10.47
N THR A 48 31.75 -23.17 -10.25
CA THR A 48 31.13 -22.36 -11.31
C THR A 48 32.00 -21.19 -11.79
N HIS A 49 32.70 -20.50 -10.88
CA HIS A 49 33.42 -19.26 -11.21
C HIS A 49 34.96 -19.39 -11.23
N GLY A 50 35.51 -20.55 -10.89
CA GLY A 50 36.88 -20.94 -11.27
C GLY A 50 38.03 -20.06 -10.79
N GLY A 51 37.83 -19.10 -9.88
CA GLY A 51 38.87 -18.20 -9.40
C GLY A 51 38.66 -16.73 -9.75
N GLU A 52 37.65 -16.38 -10.55
CA GLU A 52 37.35 -14.99 -10.90
C GLU A 52 36.44 -14.31 -9.86
N SER A 53 36.58 -12.99 -9.73
CA SER A 53 35.70 -12.18 -8.89
C SER A 53 34.26 -12.24 -9.42
N PHE A 54 33.31 -12.58 -8.56
CA PHE A 54 31.89 -12.68 -8.91
C PHE A 54 31.03 -11.70 -8.11
N ASP A 55 30.05 -11.08 -8.79
CA ASP A 55 28.99 -10.32 -8.15
C ASP A 55 27.78 -11.21 -7.85
N LEU A 56 27.43 -11.32 -6.57
CA LEU A 56 26.19 -11.98 -6.18
C LEU A 56 25.01 -11.21 -6.79
N PRO A 57 24.12 -11.87 -7.56
CA PRO A 57 22.94 -11.20 -8.10
C PRO A 57 22.11 -10.61 -6.96
N LYS A 58 21.67 -9.35 -7.13
CA LYS A 58 20.84 -8.65 -6.14
C LYS A 58 19.66 -9.53 -5.73
N LEU A 59 19.45 -9.67 -4.43
CA LEU A 59 18.37 -10.48 -3.89
C LEU A 59 17.04 -9.74 -4.08
N GLY A 60 16.19 -10.28 -4.94
CA GLY A 60 14.93 -9.66 -5.35
C GLY A 60 14.83 -9.61 -6.87
N ARG A 61 13.63 -9.32 -7.39
CA ARG A 61 13.50 -9.07 -8.83
C ARG A 61 14.25 -7.77 -9.16
N PRO A 62 15.18 -7.75 -10.12
CA PRO A 62 15.71 -6.50 -10.62
C PRO A 62 14.54 -5.68 -11.19
N PHE A 63 14.44 -4.41 -10.79
CA PHE A 63 13.53 -3.48 -11.44
C PHE A 63 14.22 -2.98 -12.70
N THR A 64 13.80 -3.45 -13.89
CA THR A 64 14.36 -2.91 -15.14
C THR A 64 13.43 -2.83 -16.34
N LEU A 65 12.27 -3.49 -16.43
CA LEU A 65 11.47 -3.47 -17.66
C LEU A 65 9.97 -3.21 -17.43
N ASP A 66 9.33 -2.64 -18.46
CA ASP A 66 7.88 -2.51 -18.57
C ASP A 66 7.22 -3.90 -18.57
N SER A 67 5.97 -3.99 -18.09
CA SER A 67 5.26 -5.25 -17.84
C SER A 67 5.22 -6.17 -19.08
N ASP A 68 5.14 -5.57 -20.26
CA ASP A 68 5.02 -6.25 -21.55
C ASP A 68 6.35 -6.89 -21.97
N LEU A 69 7.48 -6.28 -21.59
CA LEU A 69 8.81 -6.83 -21.83
C LEU A 69 9.15 -7.94 -20.83
N GLU A 70 8.71 -7.84 -19.56
CA GLU A 70 8.92 -8.91 -18.57
C GLU A 70 8.17 -10.21 -18.92
N SER A 71 6.96 -10.10 -19.44
CA SER A 71 6.11 -11.27 -19.77
C SER A 71 6.64 -12.04 -20.98
N VAL A 72 7.11 -11.33 -22.00
CA VAL A 72 7.80 -11.91 -23.16
C VAL A 72 9.12 -12.59 -22.75
N GLN A 73 9.92 -11.97 -21.87
CA GLN A 73 11.20 -12.52 -21.45
C GLN A 73 11.08 -13.70 -20.46
N ALA A 74 10.05 -13.70 -19.60
CA ALA A 74 9.87 -14.71 -18.55
C ALA A 74 9.01 -15.91 -18.98
N GLY A 75 8.45 -15.91 -20.19
CA GLY A 75 7.56 -16.96 -20.70
C GLY A 75 6.32 -17.17 -19.82
N LYS A 76 5.88 -16.11 -19.12
CA LYS A 76 4.73 -16.12 -18.21
C LYS A 76 3.82 -14.97 -18.58
N ASP A 77 2.54 -15.29 -18.78
CA ASP A 77 1.51 -14.29 -19.04
C ASP A 77 1.51 -13.20 -17.95
N HIS A 78 1.51 -11.94 -18.37
CA HIS A 78 1.37 -10.83 -17.44
C HIS A 78 -0.05 -10.82 -16.85
N GLN A 79 -0.19 -10.30 -15.63
CA GLN A 79 -1.48 -10.25 -14.92
C GLN A 79 -2.42 -9.14 -15.43
N PHE A 80 -2.00 -8.39 -16.44
CA PHE A 80 -2.82 -7.39 -17.12
C PHE A 80 -3.69 -8.09 -18.16
N ASN A 81 -4.94 -7.67 -18.23
CA ASN A 81 -5.86 -8.18 -19.23
C ASN A 81 -5.85 -7.24 -20.43
N ASP A 82 -5.23 -7.65 -21.55
CA ASP A 82 -5.10 -6.83 -22.75
C ASP A 82 -6.44 -6.48 -23.39
N ALA A 83 -7.36 -7.45 -23.42
CA ALA A 83 -8.69 -7.25 -23.99
C ALA A 83 -9.49 -6.21 -23.19
N LYS A 84 -9.37 -6.21 -21.86
CA LYS A 84 -10.08 -5.30 -20.95
C LYS A 84 -9.29 -4.04 -20.61
N ARG A 85 -8.01 -3.95 -21.01
CA ARG A 85 -7.03 -2.90 -20.65
C ARG A 85 -7.04 -2.58 -19.15
N LYS A 86 -7.04 -3.61 -18.31
CA LYS A 86 -7.17 -3.47 -16.84
C LYS A 86 -6.13 -4.31 -16.11
N ALA A 87 -5.61 -3.76 -15.03
CA ALA A 87 -4.80 -4.49 -14.08
C ALA A 87 -5.64 -5.55 -13.36
N GLY A 88 -5.05 -6.72 -13.11
CA GLY A 88 -5.69 -7.79 -12.35
C GLY A 88 -5.87 -7.44 -10.86
N PRO A 89 -6.75 -8.16 -10.14
CA PRO A 89 -7.01 -7.94 -8.71
C PRO A 89 -5.76 -8.05 -7.84
N TYR A 90 -4.85 -8.97 -8.17
CA TYR A 90 -3.63 -9.20 -7.40
C TYR A 90 -2.64 -8.02 -7.50
N TRP A 91 -2.52 -7.43 -8.69
CA TRP A 91 -1.76 -6.19 -8.87
C TRP A 91 -2.31 -5.08 -7.99
N TRP A 92 -3.64 -4.90 -7.96
CA TRP A 92 -4.29 -3.88 -7.12
C TRP A 92 -4.00 -4.10 -5.63
N TRP A 93 -4.12 -5.33 -5.12
CA TRP A 93 -3.83 -5.61 -3.71
C TRP A 93 -2.39 -5.29 -3.33
N SER A 94 -1.43 -5.71 -4.16
CA SER A 94 -0.01 -5.44 -3.92
C SER A 94 0.33 -3.95 -4.03
N PHE A 95 -0.29 -3.23 -4.98
CA PHE A 95 -0.13 -1.79 -5.15
C PHE A 95 -0.71 -1.03 -3.95
N LYS A 96 -1.93 -1.40 -3.53
CA LYS A 96 -2.63 -0.84 -2.39
C LYS A 96 -1.81 -0.97 -1.10
N GLU A 97 -1.23 -2.15 -0.84
CA GLU A 97 -0.41 -2.41 0.34
C GLU A 97 0.90 -1.60 0.30
N ARG A 98 1.60 -1.60 -0.84
CA ARG A 98 2.89 -0.91 -1.01
C ARG A 98 2.81 0.59 -0.75
N TYR A 99 1.72 1.22 -1.18
CA TYR A 99 1.53 2.67 -1.07
C TYR A 99 0.58 3.07 0.07
N GLY A 100 0.17 2.12 0.93
CA GLY A 100 -0.73 2.40 2.05
C GLY A 100 -2.04 3.04 1.61
N LEU A 101 -2.68 2.52 0.57
CA LEU A 101 -3.93 3.04 0.02
C LEU A 101 -5.14 2.29 0.59
N SER A 102 -6.30 2.95 0.61
CA SER A 102 -7.57 2.37 1.02
C SER A 102 -8.67 2.75 0.05
N LEU A 103 -9.63 1.84 -0.15
CA LEU A 103 -10.83 2.11 -0.94
C LEU A 103 -11.91 2.57 0.02
N ARG A 104 -12.52 3.72 -0.23
CA ARG A 104 -13.49 4.32 0.70
C ARG A 104 -14.66 4.91 -0.07
N THR A 105 -15.83 4.85 0.54
CA THR A 105 -17.02 5.55 0.05
C THR A 105 -17.03 6.95 0.68
N PRO A 106 -17.04 8.03 -0.11
CA PRO A 106 -17.10 9.38 0.44
C PRO A 106 -18.45 9.63 1.13
N GLU A 107 -18.50 10.64 1.99
CA GLU A 107 -19.73 10.98 2.69
C GLU A 107 -20.82 11.41 1.72
N LYS A 108 -22.06 11.01 2.01
CA LYS A 108 -23.23 11.39 1.22
C LYS A 108 -23.64 12.81 1.55
N LEU A 109 -22.89 13.78 1.03
CA LEU A 109 -23.16 15.20 1.20
C LEU A 109 -23.49 15.83 -0.15
N ALA A 110 -24.64 16.49 -0.24
CA ALA A 110 -24.95 17.30 -1.42
C ALA A 110 -24.00 18.51 -1.48
N ALA A 111 -23.47 18.83 -2.66
CA ALA A 111 -22.57 19.97 -2.85
C ALA A 111 -23.15 21.28 -2.31
N CYS A 112 -24.44 21.54 -2.57
CA CYS A 112 -25.13 22.72 -2.03
C CYS A 112 -25.11 22.76 -0.49
N ARG A 113 -25.30 21.61 0.19
CA ARG A 113 -25.23 21.56 1.66
C ARG A 113 -23.82 21.88 2.17
N ALA A 114 -22.79 21.38 1.49
CA ALA A 114 -21.40 21.67 1.84
C ALA A 114 -21.06 23.16 1.70
N VAL A 115 -21.54 23.81 0.64
CA VAL A 115 -21.32 25.25 0.40
C VAL A 115 -22.10 26.11 1.40
N THR A 116 -23.34 25.73 1.69
CA THR A 116 -24.21 26.50 2.59
C THR A 116 -23.79 26.35 4.06
N ALA A 117 -23.22 25.21 4.46
CA ALA A 117 -22.75 24.94 5.83
C ALA A 117 -21.40 25.63 6.14
N ASN A 118 -21.27 26.92 5.80
CA ASN A 118 -20.14 27.74 6.21
C ASN A 118 -20.45 28.47 7.53
N ARG A 119 -19.40 28.90 8.24
CA ARG A 119 -19.53 29.54 9.55
C ARG A 119 -20.44 30.76 9.53
N GLN A 120 -20.31 31.63 8.52
CA GLN A 120 -21.11 32.84 8.42
C GLN A 120 -22.61 32.55 8.31
N ASN A 121 -22.98 31.59 7.46
CA ASN A 121 -24.37 31.20 7.26
C ASN A 121 -24.96 30.50 8.49
N ILE A 122 -24.16 29.67 9.15
CA ILE A 122 -24.57 28.98 10.38
C ILE A 122 -24.77 29.99 11.51
N ASP A 123 -23.81 30.89 11.72
CA ASP A 123 -23.89 31.92 12.75
C ASP A 123 -25.08 32.86 12.49
N ASP A 124 -25.30 33.30 11.25
CA ASP A 124 -26.45 34.13 10.85
C ASP A 124 -27.80 33.40 11.03
N PHE A 125 -27.87 32.11 10.68
CA PHE A 125 -29.06 31.29 10.89
C PHE A 125 -29.43 31.19 12.38
N TYR A 126 -28.46 30.82 13.23
CA TYR A 126 -28.73 30.66 14.66
C TYR A 126 -29.00 31.98 15.36
N LYS A 127 -28.40 33.08 14.90
CA LYS A 127 -28.74 34.43 15.38
C LYS A 127 -30.20 34.77 15.09
N LYS A 128 -30.64 34.61 13.84
CA LYS A 128 -32.04 34.86 13.45
C LYS A 128 -33.02 33.94 14.18
N LEU A 129 -32.65 32.68 14.35
CA LEU A 129 -33.44 31.72 15.13
C LEU A 129 -33.61 32.19 16.57
N LEU A 130 -32.52 32.61 17.21
CA LEU A 130 -32.54 33.11 18.59
C LEU A 130 -33.41 34.37 18.71
N ASP A 131 -33.27 35.32 17.78
CA ASP A 131 -34.06 36.56 17.76
C ASP A 131 -35.57 36.25 17.73
N VAL A 132 -36.01 35.35 16.84
CA VAL A 132 -37.42 34.93 16.72
C VAL A 132 -37.89 34.17 17.96
N VAL A 133 -37.05 33.30 18.53
CA VAL A 133 -37.37 32.56 19.75
C VAL A 133 -37.55 33.48 20.97
N ILE A 134 -36.77 34.56 21.04
CA ILE A 134 -36.89 35.60 22.07
C ILE A 134 -38.16 36.43 21.83
N GLU A 135 -38.40 36.89 20.60
CA GLU A 135 -39.57 37.70 20.24
C GLU A 135 -40.89 36.97 20.57
N LEU A 136 -40.93 35.66 20.36
CA LEU A 136 -42.11 34.83 20.63
C LEU A 136 -42.23 34.33 22.08
N ASP A 137 -41.25 34.64 22.94
CA ASP A 137 -41.17 34.16 24.34
C ASP A 137 -41.34 32.62 24.46
N ILE A 138 -40.65 31.88 23.58
CA ILE A 138 -40.70 30.41 23.53
C ILE A 138 -39.42 29.72 24.02
N LEU A 139 -38.39 30.49 24.40
CA LEU A 139 -37.08 29.97 24.85
C LEU A 139 -37.21 28.95 26.00
N GLN A 140 -38.17 29.15 26.91
CA GLN A 140 -38.43 28.29 28.07
C GLN A 140 -39.69 27.43 27.91
N LYS A 141 -40.26 27.34 26.70
CA LYS A 141 -41.54 26.65 26.41
C LYS A 141 -41.38 25.66 25.26
N PRO A 142 -40.56 24.60 25.44
CA PRO A 142 -40.25 23.64 24.38
C PRO A 142 -41.50 22.95 23.81
N GLU A 143 -42.58 22.83 24.60
CA GLU A 143 -43.87 22.28 24.18
C GLU A 143 -44.55 23.04 23.03
N ARG A 144 -44.10 24.27 22.75
CA ARG A 144 -44.58 25.09 21.63
C ARG A 144 -43.78 24.89 20.34
N ILE A 145 -42.71 24.10 20.37
CA ILE A 145 -41.87 23.80 19.21
C ILE A 145 -42.28 22.44 18.68
N TYR A 146 -43.04 22.44 17.59
CA TYR A 146 -43.45 21.22 16.91
C TYR A 146 -42.41 20.83 15.86
N ASN A 147 -41.95 19.57 15.90
CA ASN A 147 -41.16 19.03 14.80
C ASN A 147 -42.10 18.76 13.61
N CYS A 148 -41.89 19.50 12.52
CA CYS A 148 -42.59 19.25 11.26
C CYS A 148 -41.62 18.57 10.29
N ASP A 149 -41.17 17.36 10.62
CA ASP A 149 -40.32 16.60 9.72
C ASP A 149 -41.16 15.97 8.60
N GLN A 150 -40.98 16.46 7.37
CA GLN A 150 -41.49 15.74 6.21
C GLN A 150 -40.66 14.47 5.99
N THR A 151 -41.34 13.38 5.63
CA THR A 151 -40.70 12.12 5.23
C THR A 151 -39.75 12.39 4.06
N GLY A 152 -38.44 12.33 4.34
CA GLY A 152 -37.42 12.80 3.41
C GLY A 152 -37.22 11.86 2.22
N VAL A 153 -37.62 12.31 1.04
CA VAL A 153 -37.15 11.74 -0.24
C VAL A 153 -35.73 12.25 -0.47
N THR A 154 -34.74 11.35 -0.42
CA THR A 154 -33.34 11.75 -0.57
C THR A 154 -32.97 11.86 -2.05
N PHE A 155 -32.57 13.05 -2.51
CA PHE A 155 -32.00 13.25 -3.85
C PHE A 155 -30.50 12.93 -3.94
N VAL A 156 -29.86 12.59 -2.82
CA VAL A 156 -28.42 12.32 -2.78
C VAL A 156 -28.14 10.90 -3.25
N VAL A 157 -27.49 10.78 -4.41
CA VAL A 157 -27.04 9.51 -4.99
C VAL A 157 -25.97 8.86 -4.11
N LYS A 158 -25.93 7.52 -4.10
CA LYS A 158 -24.84 6.78 -3.44
C LYS A 158 -23.54 7.02 -4.23
N PRO A 159 -22.51 7.63 -3.65
CA PRO A 159 -21.28 7.89 -4.37
C PRO A 159 -20.50 6.59 -4.58
N SER A 160 -19.72 6.57 -5.66
CA SER A 160 -18.79 5.47 -5.96
C SER A 160 -17.62 5.48 -4.98
N GLN A 161 -17.02 4.31 -4.78
CA GLN A 161 -15.81 4.20 -3.96
C GLN A 161 -14.62 4.86 -4.66
N ILE A 162 -13.81 5.56 -3.90
CA ILE A 162 -12.59 6.23 -4.37
C ILE A 162 -11.36 5.72 -3.62
N VAL A 163 -10.19 5.91 -4.22
CA VAL A 163 -8.89 5.52 -3.66
C VAL A 163 -8.32 6.67 -2.84
N THR A 164 -7.97 6.41 -1.58
CA THR A 164 -7.40 7.41 -0.66
C THR A 164 -6.23 6.86 0.15
N GLN A 165 -5.48 7.73 0.81
CA GLN A 165 -4.46 7.30 1.78
C GLN A 165 -5.10 6.62 2.99
N THR A 166 -4.46 5.55 3.46
CA THR A 166 -4.88 4.84 4.67
C THR A 166 -4.80 5.77 5.87
N GLY A 167 -5.86 5.78 6.68
CA GLY A 167 -5.95 6.61 7.88
C GLY A 167 -6.61 7.99 7.68
N LYS A 168 -6.89 8.42 6.43
CA LYS A 168 -7.69 9.64 6.22
C LYS A 168 -9.14 9.42 6.69
N LYS A 169 -9.56 10.22 7.67
CA LYS A 169 -10.87 10.14 8.34
C LYS A 169 -12.02 10.68 7.50
N VAL A 170 -11.76 11.70 6.69
CA VAL A 170 -12.78 12.41 5.89
C VAL A 170 -12.35 12.39 4.43
N ILE A 171 -13.31 12.08 3.56
CA ILE A 171 -13.17 11.96 2.12
C ILE A 171 -14.43 12.51 1.46
#